data_AF-A0A537QLU7-F1
#
_entry.id   AF-A0A537QLU7-F1
#
_cell.length_a   1.000
_cell.length_b   1.000
_cell.length_c   1.000
_cell.angle_alpha   90.00
_cell.angle_beta   90.00
_cell.angle_gamma   90.00
#
_symmetry.space_group_name_H-M   'P 1'
#
loop_
_entity.id
_entity.type
_entity.pdbx_description
1 polymer ?
#
loop_
_entity_poly.entity_id
_entity_poly.type
_entity_poly.pdbx_seq_one_letter_code
_entity_poly.pdbx_strand_id
1 'polypeptide(L)'
;MNPLPLVLAELRHNRAAVLAVAVLIALAVSLGVAVSAQERALRKSSAAAAEPFDIVVGMPGSQTQLVLTTVYLQPAALELVPGKVLQRLQDTPGVGFAAPVAFGDYLGSSPIVGSTAALLTLGGSRPLAEGRAFEKVHEAVVGAHVAAKLGDVFEPAHGEPGGPAAGQAHVHHGFDYTVVGRLPVTGTPWDNAIIVPVEAVWLVHALSSGHPAASTGVTANHDDEAENRIPIGPPWLEAEMPGVPAIVVKAKSVGDAYRLRAELRRGGTTAVFPAEILLDLYSTLGDARDVLAIISIAAQALVIAAVLRR
;
A
#
# COMPACT_ATOMS: atom_id res chain seq x y z
N MET A 1 51.13 27.31 31.29
CA MET A 1 51.88 26.39 30.41
C MET A 1 50.91 25.83 29.39
N ASN A 2 51.28 25.78 28.11
CA ASN A 2 50.41 25.24 27.06
C ASN A 2 50.58 23.71 27.00
N PRO A 3 49.54 22.89 27.29
CA PRO A 3 49.65 21.43 27.29
C PRO A 3 49.58 20.81 25.88
N LEU A 4 49.17 21.56 24.86
CA LEU A 4 48.99 21.06 23.49
C LEU A 4 50.24 20.40 22.86
N PRO A 5 51.48 20.90 23.06
CA PRO A 5 52.68 20.26 22.51
C PRO A 5 52.91 18.86 23.08
N LEU A 6 52.61 18.66 24.37
CA LEU A 6 52.73 17.37 25.05
C LEU A 6 51.69 16.38 24.50
N VAL A 7 50.44 16.82 24.34
CA VAL A 7 49.36 16.01 23.75
C VAL A 7 49.68 15.59 22.32
N LEU A 8 50.19 16.51 21.48
CA LEU A 8 50.58 16.18 20.10
C LEU A 8 51.75 15.21 20.02
N ALA A 9 52.73 15.32 20.93
CA ALA A 9 53.85 14.39 21.00
C ALA A 9 53.36 12.97 21.34
N GLU A 10 52.44 12.86 22.30
CA GLU A 10 51.87 11.57 22.72
C GLU A 10 51.00 10.93 21.62
N LEU A 11 50.17 11.71 20.94
CA LEU A 11 49.37 11.23 19.79
C LEU A 11 50.26 10.71 18.66
N ARG A 12 51.42 11.34 18.42
CA ARG A 12 52.40 10.91 17.41
C ARG A 12 53.21 9.70 17.83
N HIS A 13 53.37 9.45 19.12
CA HIS A 13 54.05 8.26 19.64
C HIS A 13 53.12 7.03 19.54
N ASN A 14 51.84 7.19 19.92
CA ASN A 14 50.86 6.10 20.00
C ASN A 14 49.90 6.04 18.79
N ARG A 15 50.39 6.27 17.57
CA ARG A 15 49.56 6.44 16.35
C ARG A 15 48.58 5.30 16.08
N ALA A 16 48.99 4.05 16.31
CA ALA A 16 48.14 2.89 16.06
C ALA A 16 46.94 2.83 17.02
N ALA A 17 47.17 3.09 18.30
CA ALA A 17 46.10 3.15 19.30
C ALA A 17 45.16 4.32 19.05
N VAL A 18 45.70 5.50 18.72
CA VAL A 18 44.91 6.68 18.34
C VAL A 18 44.06 6.40 17.11
N LEU A 19 44.62 5.76 16.08
CA LEU A 19 43.88 5.37 14.89
C LEU A 19 42.77 4.37 15.23
N ALA A 20 43.05 3.35 16.03
CA ALA A 20 42.05 2.37 16.45
C ALA A 20 40.88 3.03 17.19
N VAL A 21 41.16 3.92 18.15
CA VAL A 21 40.13 4.69 18.86
C VAL A 21 39.36 5.59 17.90
N ALA A 22 40.03 6.29 16.99
CA ALA A 22 39.38 7.14 16.00
C ALA A 22 38.45 6.34 15.07
N VAL A 23 38.86 5.16 14.62
CA VAL A 23 38.04 4.25 13.80
C VAL A 23 36.83 3.75 14.59
N LEU A 24 37.00 3.37 15.86
CA LEU A 24 35.88 2.93 16.71
C LEU A 24 34.85 4.05 16.91
N ILE A 25 35.30 5.28 17.18
CA ILE A 25 34.42 6.46 17.29
C ILE A 25 33.72 6.72 15.95
N ALA A 26 34.46 6.70 14.84
CA ALA A 26 33.90 6.92 13.52
C ALA A 26 32.81 5.88 13.17
N LEU A 27 33.06 4.59 13.47
CA LEU A 27 32.08 3.53 13.27
C LEU A 27 30.83 3.74 14.14
N ALA A 28 31.00 4.02 15.43
CA ALA A 28 29.88 4.26 16.34
C ALA A 28 29.01 5.44 15.89
N VAL A 29 29.64 6.57 15.53
CA VAL A 29 28.94 7.76 15.03
C VAL A 29 28.27 7.47 13.68
N SER A 30 28.97 6.83 12.75
CA SER A 30 28.43 6.51 11.41
C SER A 30 27.20 5.62 11.49
N LEU A 31 27.19 4.62 12.37
CA LEU A 31 26.05 3.74 12.57
C LEU A 31 24.86 4.52 13.16
N GLY A 32 25.10 5.37 14.16
CA GLY A 32 24.06 6.22 14.74
C GLY A 32 23.43 7.17 13.71
N VAL A 33 24.26 7.80 12.87
CA VAL A 33 23.81 8.66 11.76
C VAL A 33 23.03 7.84 10.72
N ALA A 34 23.54 6.69 10.32
CA ALA A 34 22.91 5.82 9.32
C ALA A 34 21.53 5.33 9.76
N VAL A 35 21.38 4.92 11.02
CA VAL A 35 20.09 4.49 11.58
C VAL A 35 19.11 5.66 11.63
N SER A 36 19.54 6.84 12.08
CA SER A 36 18.66 8.02 12.13
C SER A 36 18.23 8.47 10.74
N ALA A 37 19.12 8.42 9.74
CA ALA A 37 18.80 8.75 8.36
C ALA A 37 17.79 7.76 7.76
N GLN A 38 17.99 6.46 7.97
CA GLN A 38 17.08 5.41 7.50
C GLN A 38 15.68 5.55 8.11
N GLU A 39 15.58 5.81 9.42
CA GLU A 39 14.29 6.04 10.07
C GLU A 39 13.52 7.22 9.46
N ARG A 40 14.19 8.36 9.25
CA ARG A 40 13.57 9.54 8.61
C ARG A 40 13.15 9.24 7.18
N ALA A 41 13.99 8.51 6.43
CA ALA A 41 13.68 8.11 5.06
C ALA A 41 12.46 7.20 5.01
N LEU A 42 12.35 6.21 5.91
CA LEU A 42 11.19 5.33 6.03
C LEU A 42 9.91 6.13 6.34
N ARG A 43 9.95 6.98 7.37
CA ARG A 43 8.80 7.84 7.73
C ARG A 43 8.33 8.70 6.55
N LYS A 44 9.28 9.32 5.83
CA LYS A 44 8.99 10.17 4.67
C LYS A 44 8.42 9.36 3.50
N SER A 45 9.03 8.22 3.19
CA SER A 45 8.61 7.36 2.07
C SER A 45 7.21 6.80 2.29
N SER A 46 6.92 6.36 3.51
CA SER A 46 5.60 5.87 3.88
C SER A 46 4.54 6.97 3.85
N ALA A 47 4.85 8.17 4.32
CA ALA A 47 3.94 9.30 4.18
C ALA A 47 3.65 9.63 2.71
N ALA A 48 4.68 9.63 1.85
CA ALA A 48 4.53 9.87 0.42
C ALA A 48 3.67 8.78 -0.29
N ALA A 49 3.79 7.52 0.13
CA ALA A 49 2.97 6.43 -0.41
C ALA A 49 1.48 6.58 -0.06
N ALA A 50 1.17 7.20 1.09
CA ALA A 50 -0.19 7.44 1.55
C ALA A 50 -0.82 8.74 1.03
N GLU A 51 0.00 9.70 0.58
CA GLU A 51 -0.44 11.02 0.12
C GLU A 51 -1.56 11.00 -0.93
N PRO A 52 -1.57 10.11 -1.93
CA PRO A 52 -2.64 10.06 -2.94
C PRO A 52 -4.02 9.64 -2.42
N PHE A 53 -4.09 9.09 -1.20
CA PHE A 53 -5.26 8.45 -0.63
C PHE A 53 -5.85 9.35 0.46
N ASP A 54 -6.85 10.17 0.12
CA ASP A 54 -7.44 11.09 1.11
C ASP A 54 -8.11 10.30 2.23
N ILE A 55 -9.07 9.43 1.90
CA ILE A 55 -9.81 8.60 2.86
C ILE A 55 -9.76 7.15 2.42
N VAL A 56 -9.49 6.25 3.38
CA VAL A 56 -9.71 4.82 3.22
C VAL A 56 -10.88 4.39 4.09
N VAL A 57 -11.83 3.68 3.50
CA VAL A 57 -13.05 3.19 4.13
C VAL A 57 -13.03 1.67 4.18
N GLY A 58 -13.33 1.10 5.34
CA GLY A 58 -13.47 -0.32 5.59
C GLY A 58 -14.59 -0.59 6.59
N MET A 59 -14.84 -1.84 6.91
CA MET A 59 -15.71 -2.19 8.03
C MET A 59 -15.02 -1.99 9.39
N PRO A 60 -15.75 -1.99 10.52
CA PRO A 60 -15.15 -1.91 11.86
C PRO A 60 -14.05 -2.96 12.07
N GLY A 61 -12.84 -2.51 12.42
CA GLY A 61 -11.67 -3.39 12.54
C GLY A 61 -10.37 -2.61 12.79
N SER A 62 -9.23 -3.25 12.53
CA SER A 62 -7.91 -2.61 12.67
C SER A 62 -7.70 -1.55 11.58
N GLN A 63 -7.58 -0.29 11.99
CA GLN A 63 -7.29 0.84 11.10
C GLN A 63 -5.92 0.69 10.43
N THR A 64 -4.93 0.21 11.19
CA THR A 64 -3.59 -0.08 10.67
C THR A 64 -3.65 -1.16 9.58
N GLN A 65 -4.38 -2.25 9.83
CA GLN A 65 -4.51 -3.31 8.83
C GLN A 65 -5.24 -2.81 7.58
N LEU A 66 -6.29 -2.00 7.74
CA LEU A 66 -7.01 -1.39 6.63
C LEU A 66 -6.07 -0.53 5.76
N VAL A 67 -5.21 0.28 6.37
CA VAL A 67 -4.22 1.10 5.64
C VAL A 67 -3.13 0.25 4.99
N LEU A 68 -2.57 -0.75 5.70
CA LEU A 68 -1.56 -1.65 5.14
C LEU A 68 -2.11 -2.44 3.94
N THR A 69 -3.34 -2.92 4.06
CA THR A 69 -4.02 -3.64 2.98
C THR A 69 -4.24 -2.74 1.77
N THR A 70 -4.80 -1.55 1.98
CA THR A 70 -5.28 -0.70 0.87
C THR A 70 -4.16 0.13 0.22
N VAL A 71 -3.27 0.71 1.01
CA VAL A 71 -2.23 1.65 0.53
C VAL A 71 -0.95 0.90 0.20
N TYR A 72 -0.58 -0.07 1.05
CA TYR A 72 0.68 -0.79 0.94
C TYR A 72 0.55 -2.17 0.29
N LEU A 73 -0.66 -2.54 -0.14
CA LEU A 73 -0.94 -3.79 -0.83
C LEU A 73 -0.43 -5.00 -0.04
N GLN A 74 -0.74 -5.04 1.26
CA GLN A 74 -0.52 -6.19 2.13
C GLN A 74 -1.86 -6.86 2.43
N PRO A 75 -2.34 -7.77 1.56
CA PRO A 75 -3.70 -8.28 1.65
C PRO A 75 -3.95 -9.00 2.97
N ALA A 76 -5.14 -8.77 3.53
CA ALA A 76 -5.66 -9.52 4.67
C ALA A 76 -7.15 -9.75 4.47
N ALA A 77 -7.68 -10.78 5.14
CA ALA A 77 -9.12 -11.03 5.19
C ALA A 77 -9.80 -9.93 6.03
N LEU A 78 -10.29 -8.88 5.36
CA LEU A 78 -11.10 -7.83 5.95
C LEU A 78 -12.58 -8.15 5.79
N GLU A 79 -13.41 -7.71 6.75
CA GLU A 79 -14.86 -7.72 6.57
C GLU A 79 -15.23 -6.80 5.39
N LEU A 80 -16.03 -7.32 4.47
CA LEU A 80 -16.36 -6.63 3.23
C LEU A 80 -17.31 -5.46 3.49
N VAL A 81 -16.96 -4.29 2.96
CA VAL A 81 -17.82 -3.13 2.90
C VAL A 81 -18.99 -3.44 1.93
N PRO A 82 -20.26 -3.33 2.37
CA PRO A 82 -21.40 -3.62 1.51
C PRO A 82 -21.51 -2.65 0.34
N GLY A 83 -22.00 -3.15 -0.82
CA GLY A 83 -22.16 -2.36 -2.04
C GLY A 83 -22.92 -1.04 -1.87
N LYS A 84 -23.91 -1.00 -0.98
CA LYS A 84 -24.67 0.23 -0.64
C LYS A 84 -23.80 1.42 -0.23
N VAL A 85 -22.66 1.16 0.41
CA VAL A 85 -21.73 2.22 0.84
C VAL A 85 -21.04 2.82 -0.38
N LEU A 86 -20.56 1.97 -1.30
CA LEU A 86 -19.96 2.41 -2.55
C LEU A 86 -20.99 3.12 -3.44
N GLN A 87 -22.21 2.61 -3.53
CA GLN A 87 -23.31 3.26 -4.25
C GLN A 87 -23.60 4.65 -3.70
N ARG A 88 -23.79 4.77 -2.39
CA ARG A 88 -24.03 6.06 -1.74
C ARG A 88 -22.90 7.06 -2.00
N LEU A 89 -21.64 6.60 -1.99
CA LEU A 89 -20.49 7.47 -2.22
C LEU A 89 -20.43 8.06 -3.64
N GLN A 90 -20.95 7.35 -4.66
CA GLN A 90 -21.01 7.85 -6.03
C GLN A 90 -21.84 9.14 -6.15
N ASP A 91 -22.94 9.22 -5.38
CA ASP A 91 -23.87 10.35 -5.42
C ASP A 91 -23.62 11.39 -4.31
N THR A 92 -22.63 11.16 -3.43
CA THR A 92 -22.40 12.03 -2.27
C THR A 92 -21.66 13.32 -2.69
N PRO A 93 -22.22 14.51 -2.39
CA PRO A 93 -21.53 15.78 -2.65
C PRO A 93 -20.15 15.82 -1.97
N GLY A 94 -19.17 16.44 -2.63
CA GLY A 94 -17.80 16.53 -2.13
C GLY A 94 -16.91 15.32 -2.44
N VAL A 95 -17.47 14.21 -2.93
CA VAL A 95 -16.69 13.09 -3.48
C VAL A 95 -16.20 13.46 -4.88
N GLY A 96 -14.90 13.34 -5.11
CA GLY A 96 -14.26 13.44 -6.43
C GLY A 96 -14.37 12.10 -7.17
N PHE A 97 -13.93 11.03 -6.52
CA PHE A 97 -14.22 9.65 -6.91
C PHE A 97 -14.23 8.73 -5.69
N ALA A 98 -14.94 7.61 -5.79
CA ALA A 98 -14.88 6.50 -4.84
C ALA A 98 -14.54 5.23 -5.61
N ALA A 99 -13.43 4.59 -5.23
CA ALA A 99 -12.89 3.45 -5.94
C ALA A 99 -12.79 2.24 -4.99
N PRO A 100 -13.44 1.11 -5.29
CA PRO A 100 -13.21 -0.12 -4.56
C PRO A 100 -11.76 -0.57 -4.74
N VAL A 101 -11.25 -1.30 -3.74
CA VAL A 101 -9.97 -2.01 -3.81
C VAL A 101 -10.24 -3.47 -3.46
N ALA A 102 -10.07 -4.35 -4.44
CA ALA A 102 -10.24 -5.78 -4.32
C ALA A 102 -8.91 -6.51 -4.57
N PHE A 103 -8.74 -7.66 -3.92
CA PHE A 103 -7.56 -8.51 -4.00
C PHE A 103 -8.01 -9.96 -4.20
N GLY A 104 -7.12 -10.81 -4.69
CA GLY A 104 -7.35 -12.26 -4.75
C GLY A 104 -6.20 -13.01 -5.40
N ASP A 105 -5.61 -12.39 -6.43
CA ASP A 105 -4.72 -13.07 -7.36
C ASP A 105 -3.36 -12.40 -7.50
N TYR A 106 -2.44 -13.13 -8.12
CA TYR A 106 -1.08 -12.71 -8.39
C TYR A 106 -0.64 -13.11 -9.79
N LEU A 107 0.35 -12.38 -10.32
CA LEU A 107 1.21 -12.82 -11.42
C LEU A 107 2.65 -12.90 -10.90
N GLY A 108 3.15 -14.11 -10.66
CA GLY A 108 4.39 -14.28 -9.91
C GLY A 108 4.26 -13.59 -8.54
N SER A 109 5.21 -12.74 -8.16
CA SER A 109 5.16 -11.98 -6.89
C SER A 109 4.36 -10.68 -6.97
N SER A 110 3.77 -10.34 -8.11
CA SER A 110 3.04 -9.08 -8.29
C SER A 110 1.56 -9.27 -7.94
N PRO A 111 1.03 -8.57 -6.93
CA PRO A 111 -0.39 -8.66 -6.58
C PRO A 111 -1.25 -8.03 -7.69
N ILE A 112 -2.37 -8.69 -7.99
CA ILE A 112 -3.43 -8.16 -8.85
C ILE A 112 -4.45 -7.44 -7.98
N VAL A 113 -4.69 -6.17 -8.30
CA VAL A 113 -5.52 -5.25 -7.54
C VAL A 113 -6.67 -4.78 -8.42
N GLY A 114 -7.89 -5.17 -8.08
CA GLY A 114 -9.11 -4.72 -8.75
C GLY A 114 -9.50 -3.32 -8.26
N SER A 115 -9.60 -2.36 -9.19
CA SER A 115 -10.06 -1.00 -8.89
C SER A 115 -10.57 -0.27 -10.14
N THR A 116 -10.68 1.07 -10.08
CA THR A 116 -11.13 1.90 -11.20
C THR A 116 -9.99 2.61 -11.91
N ALA A 117 -10.24 3.00 -13.15
CA ALA A 117 -9.37 3.92 -13.89
C ALA A 117 -9.19 5.27 -13.17
N ALA A 118 -10.19 5.71 -12.38
CA ALA A 118 -10.10 6.94 -11.59
C ALA A 118 -9.06 6.82 -10.45
N LEU A 119 -8.99 5.68 -9.75
CA LEU A 119 -7.92 5.45 -8.77
C LEU A 119 -6.57 5.26 -9.47
N LEU A 120 -6.54 4.48 -10.56
CA LEU A 120 -5.34 4.25 -11.36
C LEU A 120 -4.69 5.56 -11.81
N THR A 121 -5.48 6.54 -12.25
CA THR A 121 -4.99 7.82 -12.74
C THR A 121 -5.03 8.93 -11.70
N LEU A 122 -5.43 8.63 -10.45
CA LEU A 122 -5.66 9.61 -9.39
C LEU A 122 -6.55 10.78 -9.86
N GLY A 123 -7.68 10.46 -10.51
CA GLY A 123 -8.59 11.42 -11.12
C GLY A 123 -7.99 12.18 -12.31
N GLY A 124 -7.08 11.55 -13.06
CA GLY A 124 -6.37 12.14 -14.19
C GLY A 124 -5.10 12.93 -13.84
N SER A 125 -4.76 13.06 -12.56
CA SER A 125 -3.54 13.77 -12.12
C SER A 125 -2.25 12.95 -12.31
N ARG A 126 -2.36 11.62 -12.43
CA ARG A 126 -1.25 10.70 -12.68
C ARG A 126 -1.31 10.21 -14.14
N PRO A 127 -0.44 10.70 -15.04
CA PRO A 127 -0.30 10.13 -16.36
C PRO A 127 0.34 8.74 -16.29
N LEU A 128 0.05 7.89 -17.28
CA LEU A 128 0.77 6.63 -17.46
C LEU A 128 2.12 6.89 -18.13
N ALA A 129 3.12 6.08 -17.79
CA ALA A 129 4.42 6.13 -18.43
C ALA A 129 4.36 5.58 -19.87
N GLU A 130 3.54 4.55 -20.08
CA GLU A 130 3.34 3.91 -21.39
C GLU A 130 1.86 3.50 -21.55
N GLY A 131 1.36 3.53 -22.78
CA GLY A 131 0.03 3.02 -23.13
C GLY A 131 -1.13 3.87 -22.61
N ARG A 132 -2.22 3.20 -22.21
CA ARG A 132 -3.47 3.83 -21.74
C ARG A 132 -4.04 3.10 -20.52
N ALA A 133 -5.02 3.74 -19.88
CA ALA A 133 -5.81 3.07 -18.84
C ALA A 133 -6.64 1.94 -19.45
N PHE A 134 -7.01 0.97 -18.62
CA PHE A 134 -7.95 -0.06 -19.02
C PHE A 134 -9.33 0.57 -19.30
N GLU A 135 -9.99 0.05 -20.32
CA GLU A 135 -11.31 0.42 -20.82
C GLU A 135 -12.27 -0.78 -20.85
N LYS A 136 -11.72 -2.00 -20.71
CA LYS A 136 -12.46 -3.26 -20.76
C LYS A 136 -12.03 -4.20 -19.65
N VAL A 137 -12.85 -5.21 -19.39
CA VAL A 137 -12.69 -6.22 -18.34
C VAL A 137 -11.35 -6.98 -18.43
N HIS A 138 -10.96 -7.43 -19.62
CA HIS A 138 -9.72 -8.22 -19.82
C HIS A 138 -8.45 -7.36 -19.97
N GLU A 139 -8.46 -6.12 -19.51
CA GLU A 139 -7.31 -5.22 -19.64
C GLU A 139 -6.63 -4.98 -18.30
N ALA A 140 -5.30 -4.92 -18.31
CA ALA A 140 -4.48 -4.67 -17.14
C ALA A 140 -3.51 -3.52 -17.37
N VAL A 141 -3.24 -2.77 -16.29
CA VAL A 141 -2.17 -1.77 -16.23
C VAL A 141 -1.16 -2.20 -15.18
N VAL A 142 0.10 -2.31 -15.59
CA VAL A 142 1.16 -2.84 -14.74
C VAL A 142 1.95 -1.73 -14.04
N GLY A 143 2.42 -2.02 -12.83
CA GLY A 143 3.35 -1.18 -12.10
C GLY A 143 4.69 -1.04 -12.81
N ALA A 144 5.45 0.00 -12.49
CA ALA A 144 6.70 0.33 -13.17
C ALA A 144 7.77 -0.79 -13.13
N HIS A 145 7.77 -1.64 -12.10
CA HIS A 145 8.72 -2.72 -11.89
C HIS A 145 8.18 -4.12 -12.25
N VAL A 146 6.93 -4.22 -12.69
CA VAL A 146 6.36 -5.48 -13.17
C VAL A 146 6.99 -5.83 -14.53
N ALA A 147 7.46 -7.06 -14.67
CA ALA A 147 8.21 -7.51 -15.85
C ALA A 147 7.38 -7.60 -17.15
N ALA A 148 6.07 -7.83 -17.04
CA ALA A 148 5.15 -7.92 -18.17
C ALA A 148 5.12 -6.62 -18.99
N LYS A 149 5.15 -6.72 -20.32
CA LYS A 149 5.21 -5.60 -21.27
C LYS A 149 3.83 -5.31 -21.86
N LEU A 150 3.67 -4.14 -22.48
CA LEU A 150 2.46 -3.82 -23.24
C LEU A 150 2.22 -4.87 -24.33
N GLY A 151 0.99 -5.36 -24.39
CA GLY A 151 0.56 -6.43 -25.29
C GLY A 151 0.79 -7.85 -24.76
N ASP A 152 1.50 -8.03 -23.64
CA ASP A 152 1.61 -9.34 -23.01
C ASP A 152 0.24 -9.77 -22.46
N VAL A 153 -0.02 -11.08 -22.54
CA VAL A 153 -1.23 -11.72 -22.04
C VAL A 153 -0.87 -12.67 -20.90
N PHE A 154 -1.63 -12.67 -19.81
CA PHE A 154 -1.40 -13.55 -18.67
C PHE A 154 -2.69 -13.98 -17.97
N GLU A 155 -2.66 -15.15 -17.33
CA GLU A 155 -3.76 -15.65 -16.49
C GLU A 155 -3.49 -15.30 -15.01
N PRO A 156 -4.52 -14.92 -14.23
CA PRO A 156 -4.38 -14.73 -12.80
C PRO A 156 -4.28 -16.07 -12.06
N ALA A 157 -3.47 -16.10 -11.00
CA ALA A 157 -3.34 -17.25 -10.12
C ALA A 157 -3.70 -16.88 -8.68
N HIS A 158 -4.50 -17.73 -8.02
CA HIS A 158 -4.84 -17.58 -6.61
C HIS A 158 -3.63 -17.73 -5.70
N GLY A 159 -3.56 -16.85 -4.70
CA GLY A 159 -2.62 -16.95 -3.59
C GLY A 159 -1.26 -16.32 -3.84
N GLU A 160 -0.67 -15.77 -2.78
CA GLU A 160 0.70 -15.26 -2.80
C GLU A 160 1.68 -16.43 -2.98
N PRO A 161 2.66 -16.35 -3.91
CA PRO A 161 3.69 -17.36 -4.00
C PRO A 161 4.45 -17.47 -2.66
N GLY A 162 4.34 -18.63 -2.00
CA GLY A 162 4.99 -18.91 -0.72
C GLY A 162 4.18 -18.55 0.54
N GLY A 163 2.95 -18.04 0.43
CA GLY A 163 2.04 -17.86 1.56
C GLY A 163 1.49 -19.18 2.15
N PRO A 164 0.77 -19.16 3.29
CA PRO A 164 0.21 -20.36 3.92
C PRO A 164 -0.78 -21.15 3.03
N ALA A 165 -1.24 -20.56 1.93
CA ALA A 165 -2.08 -21.20 0.90
C ALA A 165 -1.33 -21.51 -0.42
N ALA A 166 0.01 -21.35 -0.48
CA ALA A 166 0.81 -21.53 -1.69
C ALA A 166 0.73 -22.94 -2.31
N GLY A 167 0.30 -23.95 -1.53
CA GLY A 167 0.03 -25.31 -2.03
C GLY A 167 -1.35 -25.49 -2.69
N GLN A 168 -2.18 -24.45 -2.74
CA GLN A 168 -3.53 -24.43 -3.32
C GLN A 168 -3.65 -23.34 -4.40
N ALA A 169 -2.55 -22.98 -5.05
CA ALA A 169 -2.56 -22.03 -6.16
C ALA A 169 -3.39 -22.61 -7.32
N HIS A 170 -4.64 -22.17 -7.42
CA HIS A 170 -5.51 -22.45 -8.55
C HIS A 170 -5.35 -21.32 -9.57
N VAL A 171 -4.98 -21.69 -10.80
CA VAL A 171 -5.01 -20.74 -11.91
C VAL A 171 -6.45 -20.64 -12.39
N HIS A 172 -6.95 -19.43 -12.61
CA HIS A 172 -8.26 -19.25 -13.24
C HIS A 172 -8.14 -19.47 -14.75
N HIS A 173 -8.17 -20.75 -15.14
CA HIS A 173 -8.15 -21.12 -16.54
C HIS A 173 -9.38 -20.55 -17.25
N GLY A 174 -9.16 -19.85 -18.36
CA GLY A 174 -10.23 -19.25 -19.16
C GLY A 174 -10.55 -17.79 -18.82
N PHE A 175 -9.70 -17.12 -18.04
CA PHE A 175 -9.72 -15.66 -17.92
C PHE A 175 -8.30 -15.11 -18.07
N ASP A 176 -8.06 -14.29 -19.09
CA ASP A 176 -6.77 -13.68 -19.36
C ASP A 176 -6.83 -12.15 -19.33
N TYR A 177 -5.70 -11.55 -18.99
CA TYR A 177 -5.53 -10.10 -19.02
C TYR A 177 -4.52 -9.72 -20.10
N THR A 178 -4.85 -8.72 -20.90
CA THR A 178 -3.92 -8.05 -21.82
C THR A 178 -3.37 -6.79 -21.17
N VAL A 179 -2.05 -6.63 -21.13
CA VAL A 179 -1.40 -5.43 -20.60
C VAL A 179 -1.55 -4.27 -21.60
N VAL A 180 -2.25 -3.21 -21.21
CA VAL A 180 -2.52 -2.03 -22.07
C VAL A 180 -1.81 -0.75 -21.64
N GLY A 181 -1.17 -0.75 -20.48
CA GLY A 181 -0.43 0.41 -19.99
C GLY A 181 0.50 0.11 -18.82
N ARG A 182 1.34 1.10 -18.49
CA ARG A 182 2.31 1.05 -17.38
C ARG A 182 2.27 2.32 -16.55
N LEU A 183 2.27 2.16 -15.22
CA LEU A 183 2.40 3.27 -14.28
C LEU A 183 3.81 3.89 -14.28
N PRO A 184 3.95 5.20 -14.02
CA PRO A 184 5.25 5.79 -13.74
C PRO A 184 5.83 5.25 -12.44
N VAL A 185 7.16 5.30 -12.28
CA VAL A 185 7.83 4.94 -11.04
C VAL A 185 7.41 5.92 -9.94
N THR A 186 6.86 5.40 -8.85
CA THR A 186 6.37 6.19 -7.71
C THR A 186 7.15 5.95 -6.42
N GLY A 187 7.95 4.89 -6.35
CA GLY A 187 8.60 4.43 -5.12
C GLY A 187 7.63 3.83 -4.11
N THR A 188 6.44 3.44 -4.53
CA THR A 188 5.39 2.86 -3.69
C THR A 188 5.17 1.38 -4.02
N PRO A 189 4.47 0.60 -3.18
CA PRO A 189 4.13 -0.79 -3.50
C PRO A 189 3.39 -0.97 -4.83
N TRP A 190 2.71 0.06 -5.32
CA TRP A 190 2.03 0.08 -6.61
C TRP A 190 2.98 -0.06 -7.82
N ASP A 191 4.27 0.21 -7.65
CA ASP A 191 5.27 -0.04 -8.69
C ASP A 191 5.43 -1.53 -9.00
N ASN A 192 5.05 -2.43 -8.07
CA ASN A 192 5.13 -3.88 -8.24
C ASN A 192 3.77 -4.55 -8.44
N ALA A 193 2.69 -3.77 -8.49
CA ALA A 193 1.33 -4.28 -8.57
C ALA A 193 0.79 -4.28 -10.00
N ILE A 194 -0.24 -5.07 -10.25
CA ILE A 194 -1.00 -5.06 -11.50
C ILE A 194 -2.40 -4.59 -11.17
N ILE A 195 -2.90 -3.58 -11.88
CA ILE A 195 -4.20 -2.98 -11.64
C ILE A 195 -5.12 -3.38 -12.77
N VAL A 196 -6.27 -3.93 -12.41
CA VAL A 196 -7.31 -4.39 -13.33
C VAL A 196 -8.65 -3.74 -12.96
N PRO A 197 -9.64 -3.72 -13.86
CA PRO A 197 -11.01 -3.38 -13.48
C PRO A 197 -11.48 -4.24 -12.31
N VAL A 198 -12.15 -3.63 -11.33
CA VAL A 198 -12.67 -4.38 -10.17
C VAL A 198 -13.66 -5.47 -10.60
N GLU A 199 -14.37 -5.22 -11.71
CA GLU A 199 -15.32 -6.14 -12.33
C GLU A 199 -14.64 -7.44 -12.77
N ALA A 200 -13.40 -7.34 -13.28
CA ALA A 200 -12.63 -8.52 -13.66
C ALA A 200 -12.34 -9.42 -12.44
N VAL A 201 -11.96 -8.83 -11.31
CA VAL A 201 -11.75 -9.58 -10.07
C VAL A 201 -13.05 -10.26 -9.63
N TRP A 202 -14.19 -9.57 -9.69
CA TRP A 202 -15.47 -10.18 -9.34
C TRP A 202 -15.86 -11.33 -10.28
N LEU A 203 -15.70 -11.15 -11.60
CA LEU A 203 -16.03 -12.17 -12.60
C LEU A 203 -15.16 -13.42 -12.48
N VAL A 204 -13.85 -13.24 -12.30
CA VAL A 204 -12.88 -14.33 -12.04
C VAL A 204 -13.28 -15.18 -10.83
N HIS A 205 -13.92 -14.56 -9.83
CA HIS A 205 -14.41 -15.21 -8.62
C HIS A 205 -15.89 -15.62 -8.68
N ALA A 206 -16.49 -15.64 -9.87
CA ALA A 206 -17.90 -15.98 -10.10
C ALA A 206 -18.91 -15.13 -9.28
N LEU A 207 -18.56 -13.87 -9.03
CA LEU A 207 -19.39 -12.87 -8.37
C LEU A 207 -20.08 -11.98 -9.40
N SER A 208 -21.12 -11.25 -8.99
CA SER A 208 -21.76 -10.28 -9.88
C SER A 208 -20.82 -9.11 -10.19
N SER A 209 -20.92 -8.58 -11.42
CA SER A 209 -20.06 -7.53 -11.97
C SER A 209 -20.38 -6.13 -11.42
N GLY A 210 -21.37 -5.96 -10.55
CA GLY A 210 -21.88 -4.65 -10.17
C GLY A 210 -22.82 -4.01 -11.21
N HIS A 211 -23.05 -4.68 -12.34
CA HIS A 211 -23.92 -4.25 -13.44
C HIS A 211 -25.02 -5.30 -13.73
N PRO A 212 -26.19 -4.91 -14.28
CA PRO A 212 -27.28 -5.83 -14.55
C PRO A 212 -26.85 -7.03 -15.41
N ALA A 213 -27.31 -8.24 -15.07
CA ALA A 213 -27.06 -9.44 -15.89
C ALA A 213 -27.54 -9.31 -17.36
N ALA A 214 -28.55 -8.49 -17.62
CA ALA A 214 -29.00 -8.19 -18.98
C ALA A 214 -27.96 -7.41 -19.82
N SER A 215 -27.06 -6.66 -19.17
CA SER A 215 -25.93 -5.99 -19.82
C SER A 215 -24.71 -6.88 -19.99
N THR A 216 -24.61 -7.99 -19.24
CA THR A 216 -23.43 -8.85 -19.31
C THR A 216 -23.53 -9.86 -20.45
N GLY A 217 -24.72 -10.41 -20.75
CA GLY A 217 -24.86 -11.41 -21.82
C GLY A 217 -23.99 -12.67 -21.61
N VAL A 218 -23.32 -12.77 -20.46
CA VAL A 218 -22.38 -13.82 -20.10
C VAL A 218 -23.20 -15.05 -19.74
N THR A 219 -23.19 -16.02 -20.64
CA THR A 219 -23.59 -17.39 -20.33
C THR A 219 -22.50 -18.04 -19.48
N ALA A 220 -22.74 -19.21 -18.89
CA ALA A 220 -21.72 -19.95 -18.12
C ALA A 220 -20.44 -20.34 -18.91
N ASN A 221 -20.34 -19.94 -20.18
CA ASN A 221 -19.15 -20.01 -21.00
C ASN A 221 -18.50 -18.62 -21.02
N HIS A 222 -17.33 -18.49 -20.40
CA HIS A 222 -16.45 -17.33 -20.47
C HIS A 222 -16.12 -17.03 -21.95
N ASP A 223 -16.79 -16.05 -22.52
CA ASP A 223 -16.53 -15.52 -23.86
C ASP A 223 -15.97 -14.11 -23.68
N ASP A 224 -14.68 -13.93 -23.95
CA ASP A 224 -13.97 -12.69 -23.73
C ASP A 224 -14.63 -11.50 -24.44
N GLU A 225 -15.26 -11.72 -25.61
CA GLU A 225 -15.96 -10.67 -26.35
C GLU A 225 -17.28 -10.28 -25.67
N ALA A 226 -17.94 -11.19 -24.97
CA ALA A 226 -19.12 -10.88 -24.17
C ALA A 226 -18.73 -10.15 -22.88
N GLU A 227 -17.71 -10.63 -22.19
CA GLU A 227 -17.21 -10.03 -20.94
C GLU A 227 -16.65 -8.62 -21.16
N ASN A 228 -15.98 -8.36 -22.29
CA ASN A 228 -15.50 -7.03 -22.65
C ASN A 228 -16.61 -6.01 -22.99
N ARG A 229 -17.88 -6.43 -23.07
CA ARG A 229 -19.03 -5.53 -23.24
C ARG A 229 -19.62 -5.09 -21.91
N ILE A 230 -19.19 -5.72 -20.81
CA ILE A 230 -19.55 -5.30 -19.46
C ILE A 230 -18.96 -3.91 -19.22
N PRO A 231 -19.78 -2.93 -18.81
CA PRO A 231 -19.27 -1.63 -18.40
C PRO A 231 -18.26 -1.78 -17.25
N ILE A 232 -17.22 -0.96 -17.25
CA ILE A 232 -16.30 -0.87 -16.11
C ILE A 232 -16.47 0.47 -15.40
N GLY A 233 -16.38 0.45 -14.07
CA GLY A 233 -16.56 1.64 -13.25
C GLY A 233 -18.02 2.03 -13.01
N PRO A 234 -18.26 3.16 -12.34
CA PRO A 234 -19.61 3.61 -12.00
C PRO A 234 -20.43 3.98 -13.26
N PRO A 235 -21.77 3.87 -13.22
CA PRO A 235 -22.57 3.57 -12.04
C PRO A 235 -22.70 2.07 -11.75
N TRP A 236 -22.36 1.67 -10.53
CA TRP A 236 -22.67 0.32 -10.02
C TRP A 236 -24.00 0.28 -9.28
N LEU A 237 -24.67 -0.86 -9.33
CA LEU A 237 -25.94 -1.09 -8.65
C LEU A 237 -25.72 -1.85 -7.34
N GLU A 238 -26.31 -1.37 -6.25
CA GLU A 238 -26.20 -2.02 -4.92
C GLU A 238 -26.52 -3.51 -4.95
N ALA A 239 -27.60 -3.90 -5.63
CA ALA A 239 -28.05 -5.29 -5.69
C ALA A 239 -27.09 -6.23 -6.43
N GLU A 240 -26.19 -5.67 -7.25
CA GLU A 240 -25.26 -6.42 -8.10
C GLU A 240 -23.82 -6.38 -7.56
N MET A 241 -23.56 -5.72 -6.42
CA MET A 241 -22.22 -5.60 -5.87
C MET A 241 -21.95 -6.64 -4.78
N PRO A 242 -20.89 -7.47 -4.90
CA PRO A 242 -20.56 -8.50 -3.91
C PRO A 242 -19.94 -7.95 -2.61
N GLY A 243 -19.68 -6.64 -2.54
CA GLY A 243 -18.94 -6.00 -1.46
C GLY A 243 -17.43 -6.03 -1.69
N VAL A 244 -16.70 -5.16 -0.99
CA VAL A 244 -15.26 -4.97 -1.21
C VAL A 244 -14.48 -4.79 0.10
N PRO A 245 -13.23 -5.26 0.19
CA PRO A 245 -12.42 -5.12 1.41
C PRO A 245 -12.23 -3.67 1.85
N ALA A 246 -12.05 -2.76 0.89
CA ALA A 246 -11.87 -1.35 1.15
C ALA A 246 -12.37 -0.47 -0.01
N ILE A 247 -12.67 0.78 0.31
CA ILE A 247 -12.98 1.83 -0.66
C ILE A 247 -12.04 3.00 -0.42
N VAL A 248 -11.35 3.45 -1.47
CA VAL A 248 -10.60 4.70 -1.49
C VAL A 248 -11.54 5.82 -1.94
N VAL A 249 -11.61 6.90 -1.16
CA VAL A 249 -12.39 8.08 -1.50
C VAL A 249 -11.46 9.27 -1.66
N LYS A 250 -11.47 9.86 -2.86
CA LYS A 250 -10.86 11.17 -3.11
C LYS A 250 -11.89 12.26 -2.85
N ALA A 251 -11.59 13.19 -1.96
CA ALA A 251 -12.42 14.34 -1.69
C ALA A 251 -12.09 15.49 -2.65
N LYS A 252 -13.08 16.33 -2.95
CA LYS A 252 -12.90 17.55 -3.75
C LYS A 252 -12.16 18.66 -3.00
N SER A 253 -12.21 18.62 -1.67
CA SER A 253 -11.54 19.58 -0.79
C SER A 253 -11.15 18.95 0.55
N VAL A 254 -10.24 19.60 1.28
CA VAL A 254 -9.87 19.17 2.65
C VAL A 254 -11.11 19.20 3.57
N GLY A 255 -11.95 20.23 3.46
CA GLY A 255 -13.19 20.34 4.24
C GLY A 255 -14.16 19.18 3.96
N ASP A 256 -14.32 18.81 2.68
CA ASP A 256 -15.09 17.63 2.30
C ASP A 256 -14.50 16.34 2.87
N ALA A 257 -13.17 16.22 2.90
CA ALA A 257 -12.53 15.03 3.45
C ALA A 257 -12.91 14.78 4.92
N TYR A 258 -12.84 15.82 5.77
CA TYR A 258 -13.24 15.72 7.18
C TYR A 258 -14.74 15.44 7.34
N ARG A 259 -15.59 16.09 6.54
CA ARG A 259 -17.04 15.87 6.57
C ARG A 259 -17.41 14.46 6.15
N LEU A 260 -16.90 13.98 5.01
CA LEU A 260 -17.12 12.64 4.47
C LEU A 260 -16.68 11.58 5.48
N ARG A 261 -15.48 11.73 6.07
CA ARG A 261 -14.99 10.81 7.12
C ARG A 261 -15.94 10.73 8.31
N ALA A 262 -16.44 11.87 8.78
CA ALA A 262 -17.37 11.91 9.91
C ALA A 262 -18.75 11.29 9.57
N GLU A 263 -19.24 11.50 8.35
CA GLU A 263 -20.47 10.86 7.85
C GLU A 263 -20.33 9.34 7.72
N LEU A 264 -19.24 8.87 7.12
CA LEU A 264 -18.94 7.45 6.95
C LEU A 264 -18.83 6.71 8.29
N ARG A 265 -18.14 7.30 9.27
CA ARG A 265 -18.02 6.74 10.63
C ARG A 265 -19.36 6.64 11.35
N ARG A 266 -20.26 7.61 11.16
CA ARG A 266 -21.63 7.55 11.68
C ARG A 266 -22.47 6.47 11.00
N GLY A 267 -22.15 6.12 9.75
CA GLY A 267 -22.80 5.07 8.97
C GLY A 267 -22.39 3.64 9.32
N GLY A 268 -21.59 3.43 10.38
CA GLY A 268 -21.14 2.10 10.80
C GLY A 268 -19.91 1.57 10.08
N THR A 269 -19.22 2.42 9.30
CA THR A 269 -17.94 2.07 8.67
C THR A 269 -16.77 2.63 9.48
N THR A 270 -15.58 2.10 9.23
CA THR A 270 -14.32 2.74 9.61
C THR A 270 -13.86 3.60 8.44
N ALA A 271 -13.67 4.89 8.67
CA ALA A 271 -13.07 5.79 7.68
C ALA A 271 -11.89 6.51 8.32
N VAL A 272 -10.72 6.39 7.70
CA VAL A 272 -9.44 6.91 8.22
C VAL A 272 -8.73 7.74 7.19
N PHE A 273 -7.92 8.67 7.65
CA PHE A 273 -6.90 9.30 6.82
C PHE A 273 -5.61 8.48 6.95
N PRO A 274 -5.10 7.85 5.89
CA PRO A 274 -3.94 6.98 5.97
C PRO A 274 -2.71 7.63 6.62
N ALA A 275 -2.48 8.91 6.35
CA ALA A 275 -1.38 9.67 6.95
C ALA A 275 -1.47 9.74 8.49
N GLU A 276 -2.67 9.88 9.07
CA GLU A 276 -2.85 9.89 10.53
C GLU A 276 -2.47 8.54 11.14
N ILE A 277 -2.90 7.44 10.52
CA ILE A 277 -2.62 6.08 10.99
C ILE A 277 -1.11 5.78 10.97
N LEU A 278 -0.40 6.26 9.95
CA LEU A 278 1.04 6.11 9.86
C LEU A 278 1.77 6.93 10.92
N LEU A 279 1.30 8.15 11.20
CA LEU A 279 1.87 8.97 12.28
C LEU A 279 1.71 8.29 13.64
N ASP A 280 0.53 7.73 13.92
CA ASP A 280 0.27 7.00 15.17
C ASP A 280 1.16 5.74 15.27
N LEU A 281 1.34 5.00 14.18
CA LEU A 281 2.22 3.84 14.14
C LEU A 281 3.67 4.23 14.42
N TYR A 282 4.16 5.30 13.80
CA TYR A 282 5.53 5.79 14.03
C TYR A 282 5.74 6.43 15.39
N SER A 283 4.71 7.05 15.97
CA SER A 283 4.75 7.52 17.34
C SER A 283 4.94 6.35 18.29
N THR A 284 4.09 5.31 18.14
CA THR A 284 4.16 4.10 18.97
C THR A 284 5.52 3.40 18.88
N LEU A 285 6.11 3.33 17.67
CA LEU A 285 7.46 2.79 17.47
C LEU A 285 8.55 3.68 18.09
N GLY A 286 8.38 5.00 18.04
CA GLY A 286 9.27 5.96 18.70
C GLY A 286 9.26 5.77 20.21
N ASP A 287 8.07 5.67 20.81
CA ASP A 287 7.90 5.45 22.25
C ASP A 287 8.58 4.15 22.70
N ALA A 288 8.43 3.07 21.92
CA ALA A 288 9.09 1.80 22.20
C ALA A 288 10.62 1.91 22.14
N ARG A 289 11.16 2.65 21.17
CA ARG A 289 12.60 2.92 21.08
C ARG A 289 13.11 3.68 22.30
N ASP A 290 12.38 4.70 22.75
CA ASP A 290 12.80 5.52 23.89
C ASP A 290 12.86 4.67 25.18
N VAL A 291 11.89 3.78 25.38
CA VAL A 291 11.92 2.80 26.49
C VAL A 291 13.16 1.89 26.40
N LEU A 292 13.45 1.34 25.23
CA LEU A 292 14.64 0.49 25.03
C LEU A 292 15.94 1.27 25.25
N ALA A 293 16.01 2.53 24.83
CA ALA A 293 17.15 3.39 25.06
C ALA A 293 17.38 3.66 26.55
N ILE A 294 16.31 3.92 27.31
CA ILE A 294 16.38 4.09 28.77
C ILE A 294 16.88 2.80 29.44
N ILE A 295 16.37 1.63 29.05
CA ILE A 295 16.81 0.33 29.57
C ILE A 295 18.30 0.11 29.26
N SER A 296 18.74 0.43 28.04
CA SER A 296 20.15 0.32 27.64
C SER A 296 21.05 1.23 28.46
N ILE A 297 20.67 2.50 28.66
CA ILE A 297 21.44 3.45 29.48
C ILE A 297 21.50 2.98 30.93
N ALA A 298 20.38 2.50 31.50
CA ALA A 298 20.33 1.97 32.85
C ALA A 298 21.25 0.75 33.02
N ALA A 299 21.24 -0.19 32.06
CA ALA A 299 22.12 -1.35 32.06
C ALA A 299 23.60 -0.96 31.97
N GLN A 300 23.95 0.00 31.10
CA GLN A 300 25.31 0.53 30.98
C GLN A 300 25.78 1.19 32.28
N ALA A 301 24.93 2.01 32.92
CA ALA A 301 25.23 2.62 34.21
C ALA A 301 25.48 1.58 35.30
N LEU A 302 24.68 0.50 35.32
CA LEU A 302 24.83 -0.63 36.25
C LEU A 302 26.17 -1.35 36.05
N VAL A 303 26.57 -1.60 34.79
CA VAL A 303 27.86 -2.21 34.45
C VAL A 303 29.01 -1.32 34.90
N ILE A 304 28.96 -0.02 34.60
CA ILE A 304 30.00 0.94 35.03
C ILE A 304 30.10 0.97 36.55
N ALA A 305 28.98 1.04 37.26
CA ALA A 305 28.96 1.03 38.72
C ALA A 305 29.53 -0.27 39.30
N ALA A 306 29.27 -1.42 38.68
CA ALA A 306 29.83 -2.70 39.09
C ALA A 306 31.36 -2.78 38.88
N VAL A 307 31.87 -2.21 37.78
CA VAL A 307 33.31 -2.15 37.49
C VAL A 307 34.04 -1.22 38.45
N LEU A 308 33.47 -0.03 38.73
CA LEU A 308 34.07 0.96 39.64
C LEU A 308 34.06 0.54 41.12
N ARG A 309 33.28 -0.49 41.48
CA ARG A 309 33.23 -1.03 42.85
C ARG A 309 34.31 -2.08 43.14
N ARG A 310 35.15 -2.43 42.16
CA ARG A 310 36.34 -3.27 42.30
C ARG A 310 37.59 -2.40 42.30
#